data_AF-A0A936MQN1-F1
#
_entry.id   AF-A0A936MQN1-F1
#
_cell.length_a   1.000
_cell.length_b   1.000
_cell.length_c   1.000
_cell.angle_alpha   90.00
_cell.angle_beta   90.00
_cell.angle_gamma   90.00
#
_symmetry.space_group_name_H-M   'P 1'
#
loop_
_entity.id
_entity.type
_entity.pdbx_description
1 polymer ?
#
loop_
_entity_poly.entity_id
_entity_poly.type
_entity_poly.pdbx_seq_one_letter_code
_entity_poly.pdbx_strand_id
1 'polypeptide(L)'
;MNLPAEPRIRWMLHRTAALFEQGAEPVSGIILPTEEFFPDVFDASPKAVVALMKRMQAHAGLSDVDVELMFVTPEGETASAGGCGSGACGPGGKIETRLDRVGRRKDGSYVVSVGTGEVGHPVVLTTALVRSVASVFMTEAGAYDDVDPQDREPVTDLAATMLGFGVLVANGSHVVVKGCGGAKVHSATRLTTEELTLALAIFCKSFGVDMRLAHKHLDPIPRQHFDRSEMWVRANAAVVRRLREDPKGIRSDAFVLDQAESWFSRVFSFGRSKRGLTAEETLAELERSMPAPTARKPIDPERAKKLAELRALVDESLDSP
;
A
#
# COMPACT_ATOMS: atom_id res chain seq x y z
N MET A 1 11.74 9.41 -8.10
CA MET A 1 10.71 8.52 -7.51
C MET A 1 11.34 7.17 -7.38
N ASN A 2 11.28 6.60 -6.18
CA ASN A 2 12.11 5.46 -5.81
C ASN A 2 11.22 4.22 -5.67
N LEU A 3 11.84 3.05 -5.63
CA LEU A 3 11.15 1.85 -5.16
C LEU A 3 11.15 1.87 -3.62
N PRO A 4 10.26 1.12 -2.95
CA PRO A 4 10.36 0.91 -1.52
C PRO A 4 11.75 0.37 -1.15
N ALA A 5 12.24 0.70 0.04
CA ALA A 5 13.52 0.17 0.53
C ALA A 5 13.49 -1.37 0.60
N GLU A 6 14.63 -2.03 0.39
CA GLU A 6 14.69 -3.50 0.32
C GLU A 6 14.05 -4.22 1.52
N PRO A 7 14.28 -3.81 2.79
CA PRO A 7 13.60 -4.45 3.93
C PRO A 7 12.07 -4.41 3.81
N ARG A 8 11.54 -3.32 3.22
CA ARG A 8 10.11 -3.18 2.98
C ARG A 8 9.63 -4.04 1.84
N ILE A 9 10.40 -4.16 0.76
CA ILE A 9 10.11 -5.10 -0.34
C ILE A 9 10.06 -6.54 0.19
N ARG A 10 11.02 -6.95 1.03
CA ARG A 10 11.02 -8.29 1.65
C ARG A 10 9.79 -8.51 2.52
N TRP A 11 9.43 -7.53 3.35
CA TRP A 11 8.18 -7.58 4.13
C TRP A 11 6.95 -7.77 3.21
N MET A 12 6.87 -7.03 2.10
CA MET A 12 5.77 -7.18 1.13
C MET A 12 5.74 -8.57 0.51
N LEU A 13 6.88 -9.15 0.13
CA LEU A 13 6.97 -10.50 -0.42
C LEU A 13 6.54 -11.55 0.60
N HIS A 14 6.99 -11.46 1.85
CA HIS A 14 6.58 -12.36 2.93
C HIS A 14 5.08 -12.32 3.17
N ARG A 15 4.51 -11.11 3.26
CA ARG A 15 3.06 -10.94 3.45
C ARG A 15 2.27 -11.39 2.24
N THR A 16 2.75 -11.15 1.02
CA THR A 16 2.10 -11.65 -0.21
C THR A 16 2.09 -13.18 -0.25
N ALA A 17 3.21 -13.83 0.09
CA ALA A 17 3.28 -15.29 0.18
C ALA A 17 2.29 -15.87 1.20
N ALA A 18 2.20 -15.24 2.39
CA ALA A 18 1.23 -15.63 3.41
C ALA A 18 -0.22 -15.47 2.93
N LEU A 19 -0.54 -14.36 2.27
CA LEU A 19 -1.86 -14.12 1.70
C LEU A 19 -2.25 -15.16 0.65
N PHE A 20 -1.30 -15.58 -0.21
CA PHE A 20 -1.55 -16.66 -1.17
C PHE A 20 -1.82 -18.00 -0.49
N GLU A 21 -1.11 -18.34 0.59
CA GLU A 21 -1.42 -19.54 1.40
C GLU A 21 -2.79 -19.46 2.09
N GLN A 22 -3.25 -18.25 2.39
CA GLN A 22 -4.57 -17.95 2.97
C GLN A 22 -5.68 -17.84 1.90
N GLY A 23 -5.36 -18.08 0.62
CA GLY A 23 -6.35 -18.10 -0.46
C GLY A 23 -6.67 -16.74 -1.07
N ALA A 24 -5.82 -15.74 -0.90
CA ALA A 24 -5.96 -14.44 -1.56
C ALA A 24 -5.66 -14.56 -3.06
N GLU A 25 -6.62 -15.06 -3.83
CA GLU A 25 -6.55 -15.19 -5.28
C GLU A 25 -7.68 -14.40 -5.96
N PRO A 26 -7.44 -13.81 -7.14
CA PRO A 26 -8.45 -13.01 -7.82
C PRO A 26 -9.50 -13.91 -8.48
N VAL A 27 -10.75 -13.88 -8.00
CA VAL A 27 -11.85 -14.66 -8.59
C VAL A 27 -12.22 -14.15 -9.98
N SER A 28 -12.25 -12.83 -10.17
CA SER A 28 -12.58 -12.20 -11.46
C SER A 28 -11.34 -11.65 -12.19
N GLY A 29 -10.13 -12.08 -11.82
CA GLY A 29 -8.89 -11.54 -12.39
C GLY A 29 -8.59 -10.09 -11.93
N ILE A 30 -7.94 -9.31 -12.79
CA ILE A 30 -7.70 -7.88 -12.52
C ILE A 30 -8.99 -7.09 -12.68
N ILE A 31 -9.37 -6.33 -11.65
CA ILE A 31 -10.57 -5.50 -11.68
C ILE A 31 -10.20 -4.10 -12.20
N LEU A 32 -10.85 -3.69 -13.29
CA LEU A 32 -10.62 -2.40 -13.94
C LEU A 32 -11.83 -1.46 -13.75
N PRO A 33 -11.63 -0.14 -13.63
CA PRO A 33 -12.71 0.84 -13.51
C PRO A 33 -13.40 1.04 -14.87
N THR A 34 -14.15 0.04 -15.31
CA THR A 34 -14.83 -0.01 -16.61
C THR A 34 -16.21 -0.63 -16.46
N GLU A 35 -17.07 -0.43 -17.46
CA GLU A 35 -18.43 -0.98 -17.50
C GLU A 35 -18.47 -2.52 -17.48
N GLU A 36 -17.40 -3.18 -17.88
CA GLU A 36 -17.28 -4.64 -17.80
C GLU A 36 -17.35 -5.15 -16.34
N PHE A 37 -16.71 -4.43 -15.42
CA PHE A 37 -16.70 -4.77 -13.99
C PHE A 37 -17.75 -3.99 -13.20
N PHE A 38 -18.09 -2.79 -13.63
CA PHE A 38 -19.03 -1.89 -12.96
C PHE A 38 -20.10 -1.38 -13.94
N PRO A 39 -21.03 -2.25 -14.39
CA PRO A 39 -22.07 -1.88 -15.36
C PRO A 39 -23.23 -1.09 -14.74
N ASP A 40 -23.34 -1.10 -13.42
CA ASP A 40 -24.45 -0.50 -12.69
C ASP A 40 -24.39 1.04 -12.76
N VAL A 41 -25.53 1.68 -13.03
CA VAL A 41 -25.63 3.16 -12.98
C VAL A 41 -25.43 3.63 -11.55
N PHE A 42 -24.53 4.60 -11.38
CA PHE A 42 -24.20 5.16 -10.06
C PHE A 42 -24.73 6.58 -9.91
N ASP A 43 -25.76 6.74 -9.09
CA ASP A 43 -26.44 8.03 -8.81
C ASP A 43 -26.11 8.59 -7.41
N ALA A 44 -25.08 8.04 -6.74
CA ALA A 44 -24.69 8.38 -5.37
C ALA A 44 -25.77 8.11 -4.30
N SER A 45 -26.88 7.42 -4.63
CA SER A 45 -27.87 7.01 -3.64
C SER A 45 -27.31 5.90 -2.73
N PRO A 46 -27.81 5.76 -1.50
CA PRO A 46 -27.48 4.63 -0.63
C PRO A 46 -27.66 3.27 -1.32
N LYS A 47 -28.71 3.13 -2.15
CA LYS A 47 -28.99 1.93 -2.92
C LYS A 47 -27.88 1.63 -3.94
N ALA A 48 -27.39 2.65 -4.65
CA ALA A 48 -26.28 2.49 -5.60
C ALA A 48 -24.97 2.10 -4.89
N VAL A 49 -24.69 2.66 -3.71
CA VAL A 49 -23.51 2.30 -2.92
C VAL A 49 -23.60 0.85 -2.41
N VAL A 50 -24.78 0.40 -1.95
CA VAL A 50 -25.00 -1.00 -1.57
C VAL A 50 -24.80 -1.94 -2.77
N ALA A 51 -25.31 -1.58 -3.95
CA ALA A 51 -25.11 -2.37 -5.17
C ALA A 51 -23.63 -2.47 -5.54
N LEU A 52 -22.89 -1.35 -5.45
CA LEU A 52 -21.45 -1.31 -5.67
C LEU A 52 -20.69 -2.19 -4.68
N MET A 53 -21.03 -2.17 -3.39
CA MET A 53 -20.41 -3.04 -2.39
C MET A 53 -20.66 -4.52 -2.70
N LYS A 54 -21.90 -4.90 -3.06
CA LYS A 54 -22.23 -6.28 -3.47
C LYS A 54 -21.45 -6.72 -4.71
N ARG A 55 -21.25 -5.81 -5.68
CA ARG A 55 -20.43 -6.07 -6.87
C ARG A 55 -18.98 -6.37 -6.52
N MET A 56 -18.39 -5.55 -5.64
CA MET A 56 -17.01 -5.75 -5.17
C MET A 56 -16.85 -7.06 -4.39
N GLN A 57 -17.82 -7.40 -3.53
CA GLN A 57 -17.83 -8.71 -2.86
C GLN A 57 -17.85 -9.86 -3.87
N ALA A 58 -18.67 -9.76 -4.92
CA ALA A 58 -18.73 -10.78 -5.96
C ALA A 58 -17.39 -10.96 -6.70
N HIS A 59 -16.72 -9.86 -7.04
CA HIS A 59 -15.39 -9.92 -7.67
C HIS A 59 -14.31 -10.54 -6.76
N ALA A 60 -14.49 -10.43 -5.44
CA ALA A 60 -13.62 -11.03 -4.43
C ALA A 60 -14.01 -12.48 -4.04
N GLY A 61 -15.12 -13.01 -4.57
CA GLY A 61 -15.62 -14.33 -4.17
C GLY A 61 -16.33 -14.39 -2.83
N LEU A 62 -16.79 -13.25 -2.29
CA LEU A 62 -17.44 -13.13 -0.98
C LEU A 62 -18.95 -12.86 -1.10
N SER A 63 -19.62 -13.42 -2.10
CA SER A 63 -21.04 -13.12 -2.37
C SER A 63 -22.01 -13.68 -1.32
N ASP A 64 -21.56 -14.66 -0.55
CA ASP A 64 -22.26 -15.37 0.51
C ASP A 64 -22.11 -14.72 1.88
N VAL A 65 -21.19 -13.76 2.03
CA VAL A 65 -21.02 -13.00 3.25
C VAL A 65 -22.04 -11.87 3.32
N ASP A 66 -22.81 -11.81 4.42
CA ASP A 66 -23.77 -10.73 4.61
C ASP A 66 -23.07 -9.46 5.12
N VAL A 67 -23.22 -8.37 4.37
CA VAL A 67 -22.63 -7.07 4.68
C VAL A 67 -23.69 -5.99 4.56
N GLU A 68 -23.93 -5.30 5.67
CA GLU A 68 -24.78 -4.12 5.76
C GLU A 68 -23.93 -2.84 5.71
N LEU A 69 -24.41 -1.82 5.01
CA LEU A 69 -23.77 -0.50 4.99
C LEU A 69 -24.43 0.46 5.98
N MET A 70 -23.60 1.12 6.78
CA MET A 70 -24.02 2.22 7.66
C MET A 70 -23.40 3.53 7.15
N PHE A 71 -24.23 4.54 6.90
CA PHE A 71 -23.76 5.85 6.44
C PHE A 71 -23.52 6.78 7.61
N VAL A 72 -22.33 7.38 7.68
CA VAL A 72 -21.90 8.26 8.76
C VAL A 72 -21.72 9.68 8.22
N THR A 73 -22.27 10.65 8.94
CA THR A 73 -22.10 12.08 8.61
C THR A 73 -20.82 12.64 9.23
N PRO A 74 -20.27 13.75 8.70
CA PRO A 74 -19.08 14.42 9.24
C PRO A 74 -19.15 14.78 10.72
N GLU A 75 -20.35 14.90 11.28
CA GLU A 75 -20.63 15.17 12.69
C GLU A 75 -20.54 13.91 13.57
N GLY A 76 -20.28 12.74 12.97
CA GLY A 76 -20.23 11.44 13.65
C GLY A 76 -21.61 10.86 13.95
N GLU A 77 -22.67 11.44 13.40
CA GLU A 77 -24.03 10.93 13.54
C GLU A 77 -24.29 9.85 12.48
N THR A 78 -24.90 8.74 12.91
CA THR A 78 -25.40 7.72 11.97
C THR A 78 -26.59 8.30 11.23
N ALA A 79 -26.45 8.51 9.92
CA ALA A 79 -27.55 9.00 9.11
C ALA A 79 -28.62 7.90 9.00
N SER A 80 -29.69 8.02 9.80
CA SER A 80 -30.91 7.26 9.54
C SER A 80 -31.47 7.70 8.18
N ALA A 81 -31.98 6.74 7.41
CA ALA A 81 -32.35 6.86 5.99
C ALA A 81 -33.54 7.81 5.66
N GLY A 82 -33.66 8.93 6.36
CA GLY A 82 -34.70 9.94 6.16
C GLY A 82 -34.23 11.32 6.63
N GLY A 83 -33.45 12.01 5.80
CA GLY A 83 -32.98 13.36 6.10
C GLY A 83 -32.61 14.12 4.85
N CYS A 84 -33.61 14.74 4.20
CA CYS A 84 -33.42 15.75 3.17
C CYS A 84 -32.87 17.02 3.83
N GLY A 85 -31.54 17.09 4.01
CA GLY A 85 -30.84 18.26 4.52
C GLY A 85 -30.09 18.96 3.40
N SER A 86 -30.71 19.97 2.80
CA SER A 86 -30.05 20.95 1.93
C SER A 86 -28.93 21.66 2.69
N GLY A 87 -27.69 21.21 2.47
CA GLY A 87 -26.47 21.71 3.11
C GLY A 87 -25.36 21.98 2.10
N ALA A 88 -25.46 23.15 1.46
CA ALA A 88 -24.36 24.03 1.05
C ALA A 88 -23.11 23.44 0.32
N CYS A 89 -23.14 23.59 -1.00
CA CYS A 89 -22.02 24.02 -1.87
C CYS A 89 -20.77 23.12 -2.02
N GLY A 90 -20.84 22.21 -3.00
CA GLY A 90 -19.70 21.57 -3.67
C GLY A 90 -19.62 20.05 -3.44
N PRO A 91 -19.03 19.26 -4.36
CA PRO A 91 -18.82 17.82 -4.19
C PRO A 91 -17.68 17.54 -3.19
N GLY A 92 -17.78 18.09 -1.98
CA GLY A 92 -16.65 18.23 -1.06
C GLY A 92 -17.02 18.07 0.41
N GLY A 93 -17.83 17.07 0.74
CA GLY A 93 -17.92 16.61 2.13
C GLY A 93 -16.52 16.25 2.65
N LYS A 94 -16.26 16.44 3.95
CA LYS A 94 -14.96 16.09 4.53
C LYS A 94 -14.76 14.57 4.39
N ILE A 95 -13.65 14.16 3.76
CA ILE A 95 -13.26 12.75 3.72
C ILE A 95 -12.87 12.35 5.15
N GLU A 96 -13.59 11.39 5.71
CA GLU A 96 -13.37 10.91 7.07
C GLU A 96 -12.32 9.79 7.11
N THR A 97 -11.16 10.07 7.70
CA THR A 97 -10.03 9.13 7.73
C THR A 97 -9.95 8.29 9.01
N ARG A 98 -10.94 8.39 9.91
CA ARG A 98 -10.93 7.76 11.26
C ARG A 98 -12.21 6.99 11.58
N LEU A 99 -12.91 6.50 10.56
CA LEU A 99 -14.06 5.63 10.75
C LEU A 99 -13.60 4.23 11.18
N ASP A 100 -14.22 3.67 12.21
CA ASP A 100 -14.18 2.22 12.43
C ASP A 100 -14.97 1.57 11.28
N ARG A 101 -14.22 1.00 10.35
CA ARG A 101 -14.69 0.75 8.99
C ARG A 101 -15.51 -0.52 8.89
N VAL A 102 -15.11 -1.57 9.61
CA VAL A 102 -15.67 -2.91 9.47
C VAL A 102 -15.85 -3.52 10.85
N GLY A 103 -17.11 -3.76 11.23
CA GLY A 103 -17.46 -4.47 12.45
C GLY A 103 -18.09 -5.82 12.14
N ARG A 104 -17.63 -6.89 12.80
CA ARG A 104 -18.27 -8.22 12.73
C ARG A 104 -19.33 -8.36 13.82
N ARG A 105 -20.54 -8.76 13.46
CA ARG A 105 -21.64 -9.03 14.39
C ARG A 105 -21.57 -10.46 14.92
N LYS A 106 -22.30 -10.72 16.00
CA LYS A 106 -22.35 -12.04 16.66
C LYS A 106 -22.95 -13.14 15.79
N ASP A 107 -23.80 -12.77 14.84
CA ASP A 107 -24.43 -13.70 13.89
C ASP A 107 -23.54 -14.02 12.68
N GLY A 108 -22.32 -13.46 12.64
CA GLY A 108 -21.36 -13.64 11.55
C GLY A 108 -21.48 -12.62 10.42
N SER A 109 -22.55 -11.81 10.39
CA SER A 109 -22.69 -10.71 9.43
C SER A 109 -21.74 -9.56 9.74
N TYR A 110 -21.57 -8.65 8.77
CA TYR A 110 -20.70 -7.48 8.89
C TYR A 110 -21.47 -6.18 8.74
N VAL A 111 -20.98 -5.15 9.41
CA VAL A 111 -21.36 -3.75 9.17
C VAL A 111 -20.17 -3.01 8.62
N VAL A 112 -20.37 -2.30 7.53
CA VAL A 112 -19.36 -1.42 6.92
C VAL A 112 -19.81 0.02 7.02
N SER A 113 -19.01 0.83 7.71
CA SER A 113 -19.22 2.27 7.84
C SER A 113 -18.74 2.99 6.57
N VAL A 114 -19.59 3.82 5.97
CA VAL A 114 -19.26 4.64 4.80
C VAL A 114 -19.49 6.11 5.15
N GLY A 115 -18.44 6.91 5.04
CA GLY A 115 -18.55 8.35 5.24
C GLY A 115 -19.33 8.98 4.09
N THR A 116 -20.36 9.77 4.39
CA THR A 116 -21.17 10.45 3.36
C THR A 116 -20.34 11.37 2.47
N GLY A 117 -19.26 11.95 3.00
CA GLY A 117 -18.29 12.74 2.22
C GLY A 117 -17.50 11.92 1.20
N GLU A 118 -17.37 10.61 1.38
CA GLU A 118 -16.69 9.71 0.43
C GLU A 118 -17.56 9.44 -0.81
N VAL A 119 -18.90 9.44 -0.65
CA VAL A 119 -19.84 9.09 -1.71
C VAL A 119 -19.74 10.03 -2.92
N GLY A 120 -19.41 11.30 -2.67
CA GLY A 120 -19.18 12.29 -3.73
C GLY A 120 -17.83 12.15 -4.45
N HIS A 121 -16.96 11.23 -4.02
CA HIS A 121 -15.61 11.09 -4.55
C HIS A 121 -15.34 9.64 -5.00
N PRO A 122 -15.58 9.31 -6.29
CA PRO A 122 -15.56 7.92 -6.78
C PRO A 122 -14.31 7.12 -6.39
N VAL A 123 -13.11 7.68 -6.59
CA VAL A 123 -11.85 6.99 -6.25
C VAL A 123 -11.72 6.69 -4.75
N VAL A 124 -12.15 7.62 -3.89
CA VAL A 124 -12.09 7.44 -2.44
C VAL A 124 -13.13 6.41 -2.01
N LEU A 125 -14.37 6.54 -2.48
CA LEU A 125 -15.44 5.57 -2.21
C LEU A 125 -15.02 4.15 -2.62
N THR A 126 -14.57 3.97 -3.87
CA THR A 126 -14.22 2.64 -4.37
C THR A 126 -13.05 2.04 -3.63
N THR A 127 -12.01 2.85 -3.35
CA THR A 127 -10.86 2.39 -2.56
C THR A 127 -11.31 1.91 -1.19
N ALA A 128 -12.18 2.69 -0.56
CA ALA A 128 -12.52 2.47 0.82
C ALA A 128 -13.55 1.33 0.99
N LEU A 129 -14.43 1.09 0.01
CA LEU A 129 -15.22 -0.14 -0.10
C LEU A 129 -14.36 -1.38 -0.38
N VAL A 130 -13.39 -1.28 -1.30
CA VAL A 130 -12.46 -2.38 -1.58
C VAL A 130 -11.66 -2.77 -0.34
N ARG A 131 -11.17 -1.80 0.43
CA ARG A 131 -10.48 -2.06 1.70
C ARG A 131 -11.41 -2.73 2.72
N SER A 132 -12.69 -2.38 2.75
CA SER A 132 -13.68 -3.09 3.56
C SER A 132 -13.85 -4.55 3.12
N VAL A 133 -13.98 -4.80 1.81
CA VAL A 133 -14.05 -6.17 1.25
C VAL A 133 -12.81 -6.98 1.59
N ALA A 134 -11.62 -6.40 1.45
CA ALA A 134 -10.37 -7.04 1.83
C ALA A 134 -10.31 -7.32 3.34
N SER A 135 -10.81 -6.43 4.18
CA SER A 135 -10.87 -6.66 5.63
C SER A 135 -11.81 -7.82 6.01
N VAL A 136 -12.94 -7.95 5.30
CA VAL A 136 -13.84 -9.10 5.44
C VAL A 136 -13.12 -10.38 5.03
N PHE A 137 -12.45 -10.41 3.87
CA PHE A 137 -11.61 -11.55 3.46
C PHE A 137 -10.59 -11.90 4.55
N MET A 138 -9.84 -10.91 5.04
CA MET A 138 -8.80 -11.13 6.04
C MET A 138 -9.35 -11.72 7.35
N THR A 139 -10.59 -11.38 7.70
CA THR A 139 -11.27 -11.91 8.88
C THR A 139 -11.79 -13.33 8.65
N GLU A 140 -12.46 -13.58 7.52
CA GLU A 140 -13.02 -14.90 7.18
C GLU A 140 -11.93 -15.95 6.91
N ALA A 141 -10.79 -15.54 6.34
CA ALA A 141 -9.64 -16.42 6.11
C ALA A 141 -8.77 -16.65 7.36
N GLY A 142 -9.08 -16.03 8.50
CA GLY A 142 -8.23 -16.05 9.70
C GLY A 142 -6.86 -15.37 9.49
N ALA A 143 -6.73 -14.57 8.43
CA ALA A 143 -5.45 -14.00 8.01
C ALA A 143 -4.90 -12.95 8.99
N TYR A 144 -5.77 -12.30 9.77
CA TYR A 144 -5.35 -11.35 10.80
C TYR A 144 -4.69 -11.99 12.03
N ASP A 145 -4.81 -13.31 12.23
CA ASP A 145 -4.25 -13.99 13.41
C ASP A 145 -2.71 -13.98 13.39
N ASP A 146 -2.12 -14.04 12.20
CA ASP A 146 -0.67 -14.03 11.97
C ASP A 146 -0.10 -12.62 11.67
N VAL A 147 -0.90 -11.57 11.88
CA VAL A 147 -0.55 -10.18 11.55
C VAL A 147 -0.56 -9.32 12.81
N ASP A 148 0.58 -8.70 13.09
CA ASP A 148 0.71 -7.71 14.15
C ASP A 148 -0.36 -6.62 13.99
N PRO A 149 -1.06 -6.20 15.06
CA PRO A 149 -2.04 -5.12 15.01
C PRO A 149 -1.61 -3.88 14.21
N GLN A 150 -0.33 -3.47 14.28
CA GLN A 150 0.18 -2.30 13.56
C GLN A 150 0.29 -2.51 12.04
N ASP A 151 0.42 -3.77 11.62
CA ASP A 151 0.56 -4.17 10.21
C ASP A 151 -0.79 -4.50 9.55
N ARG A 152 -1.87 -4.68 10.32
CA ARG A 152 -3.17 -5.13 9.79
C ARG A 152 -3.64 -4.27 8.63
N GLU A 153 -3.69 -2.97 8.87
CA GLU A 153 -4.14 -1.96 7.92
C GLU A 153 -3.32 -1.94 6.60
N PRO A 154 -1.97 -1.90 6.61
CA PRO A 154 -1.15 -2.11 5.43
C PRO A 154 -1.35 -3.47 4.74
N VAL A 155 -1.51 -4.56 5.50
CA VAL A 155 -1.74 -5.89 4.93
C VAL A 155 -3.12 -5.99 4.27
N THR A 156 -4.14 -5.28 4.77
CA THR A 156 -5.46 -5.17 4.12
C THR A 156 -5.35 -4.56 2.72
N ASP A 157 -4.50 -3.55 2.53
CA ASP A 157 -4.28 -2.96 1.20
C ASP A 157 -3.57 -3.92 0.25
N LEU A 158 -2.62 -4.70 0.78
CA LEU A 158 -1.95 -5.75 0.03
C LEU A 158 -2.93 -6.86 -0.37
N ALA A 159 -3.79 -7.30 0.55
CA ALA A 159 -4.85 -8.26 0.31
C ALA A 159 -5.84 -7.75 -0.76
N ALA A 160 -6.28 -6.50 -0.68
CA ALA A 160 -7.10 -5.87 -1.70
C ALA A 160 -6.46 -5.95 -3.10
N THR A 161 -5.14 -5.74 -3.17
CA THR A 161 -4.39 -5.87 -4.41
C THR A 161 -4.37 -7.32 -4.91
N MET A 162 -4.14 -8.29 -4.03
CA MET A 162 -4.10 -9.72 -4.37
C MET A 162 -5.46 -10.29 -4.78
N LEU A 163 -6.56 -9.73 -4.25
CA LEU A 163 -7.93 -10.05 -4.64
C LEU A 163 -8.33 -9.43 -6.00
N GLY A 164 -7.42 -8.71 -6.66
CA GLY A 164 -7.61 -8.17 -8.01
C GLY A 164 -7.91 -6.67 -8.09
N PHE A 165 -8.09 -5.97 -6.97
CA PHE A 165 -8.47 -4.55 -6.96
C PHE A 165 -7.27 -3.58 -6.99
N GLY A 166 -6.08 -4.05 -7.33
CA GLY A 166 -4.85 -3.27 -7.24
C GLY A 166 -4.87 -1.92 -7.96
N VAL A 167 -5.56 -1.82 -9.11
CA VAL A 167 -5.72 -0.53 -9.83
C VAL A 167 -6.52 0.48 -9.01
N LEU A 168 -7.61 0.04 -8.38
CA LEU A 168 -8.49 0.92 -7.60
C LEU A 168 -7.76 1.46 -6.36
N VAL A 169 -7.08 0.59 -5.61
CA VAL A 169 -6.35 1.00 -4.41
C VAL A 169 -5.10 1.82 -4.73
N ALA A 170 -4.40 1.53 -5.83
CA ALA A 170 -3.26 2.34 -6.28
C ALA A 170 -3.69 3.76 -6.67
N ASN A 171 -4.85 3.94 -7.32
CA ASN A 171 -5.39 5.28 -7.57
C ASN A 171 -5.82 5.98 -6.27
N GLY A 172 -6.33 5.23 -5.30
CA GLY A 172 -6.69 5.72 -3.97
C GLY A 172 -5.53 6.17 -3.09
N SER A 173 -4.29 5.79 -3.39
CA SER A 173 -3.12 6.14 -2.59
C SER A 173 -2.62 7.57 -2.83
N HIS A 174 -3.10 8.23 -3.88
CA HIS A 174 -2.72 9.59 -4.22
C HIS A 174 -3.89 10.35 -4.86
N VAL A 175 -4.77 10.88 -4.03
CA VAL A 175 -5.96 11.63 -4.45
C VAL A 175 -5.74 13.12 -4.27
N VAL A 176 -5.79 13.88 -5.37
CA VAL A 176 -5.67 15.34 -5.32
C VAL A 176 -7.06 15.96 -5.22
N VAL A 177 -7.37 16.54 -4.06
CA VAL A 177 -8.63 17.25 -3.81
C VAL A 177 -8.38 18.75 -3.92
N LYS A 178 -9.11 19.43 -4.80
CA LYS A 178 -9.03 20.89 -4.98
C LYS A 178 -10.14 21.57 -4.19
N GLY A 179 -9.78 22.59 -3.41
CA GLY A 179 -10.74 23.44 -2.70
C GLY A 179 -10.32 24.91 -2.67
N CYS A 180 -11.12 25.76 -2.03
CA CYS A 180 -10.87 27.21 -1.94
C CYS A 180 -9.54 27.58 -1.26
N GLY A 181 -8.92 26.65 -0.52
CA GLY A 181 -7.61 26.82 0.11
C GLY A 181 -6.44 26.18 -0.66
N GLY A 182 -6.63 25.80 -1.93
CA GLY A 182 -5.62 25.14 -2.76
C GLY A 182 -5.85 23.64 -2.93
N ALA A 183 -4.88 22.97 -3.57
CA ALA A 183 -4.89 21.53 -3.76
C ALA A 183 -4.29 20.83 -2.53
N LYS A 184 -4.98 19.82 -2.01
CA LYS A 184 -4.49 18.93 -0.95
C LYS A 184 -4.38 17.50 -1.49
N VAL A 185 -3.32 16.81 -1.11
CA VAL A 185 -3.13 15.40 -1.41
C VAL A 185 -3.69 14.60 -0.23
N HIS A 186 -4.58 13.66 -0.53
CA HIS A 186 -5.16 12.70 0.39
C HIS A 186 -4.73 11.28 -0.01
N SER A 187 -4.58 10.41 0.98
CA SER A 187 -4.44 8.97 0.77
C SER A 187 -5.62 8.26 1.42
N ALA A 188 -6.32 7.44 0.65
CA ALA A 188 -7.37 6.53 1.15
C ALA A 188 -6.80 5.16 1.56
N THR A 189 -5.48 4.96 1.41
CA THR A 189 -4.74 3.74 1.72
C THR A 189 -3.69 3.98 2.80
N ARG A 190 -3.17 2.89 3.33
CA ARG A 190 -2.14 2.80 4.38
C ARG A 190 -0.79 2.42 3.78
N LEU A 191 -0.78 1.58 2.76
CA LEU A 191 0.35 1.48 1.85
C LEU A 191 0.47 2.75 1.01
N THR A 192 1.70 3.18 0.81
CA THR A 192 2.10 4.27 -0.07
C THR A 192 1.90 3.89 -1.54
N THR A 193 1.93 4.89 -2.42
CA THR A 193 1.85 4.68 -3.87
C THR A 193 2.96 3.77 -4.40
N GLU A 194 4.18 3.90 -3.89
CA GLU A 194 5.31 3.04 -4.26
C GLU A 194 5.05 1.58 -3.91
N GLU A 195 4.51 1.32 -2.73
CA GLU A 195 4.18 -0.04 -2.27
C GLU A 195 2.99 -0.63 -3.04
N LEU A 196 1.91 0.14 -3.23
CA LEU A 196 0.73 -0.38 -3.94
C LEU A 196 1.00 -0.69 -5.41
N THR A 197 1.82 0.14 -6.07
CA THR A 197 2.19 -0.12 -7.46
C THR A 197 3.16 -1.29 -7.59
N LEU A 198 4.05 -1.49 -6.60
CA LEU A 198 4.87 -2.69 -6.51
C LEU A 198 4.01 -3.95 -6.29
N ALA A 199 3.06 -3.89 -5.36
CA ALA A 199 2.10 -4.97 -5.13
C ALA A 199 1.28 -5.29 -6.38
N LEU A 200 0.81 -4.28 -7.11
CA LEU A 200 0.07 -4.47 -8.36
C LEU A 200 0.94 -5.11 -9.46
N ALA A 201 2.22 -4.73 -9.54
CA ALA A 201 3.14 -5.36 -10.50
C ALA A 201 3.42 -6.83 -10.13
N ILE A 202 3.59 -7.11 -8.83
CA ILE A 202 3.72 -8.48 -8.31
C ILE A 202 2.46 -9.29 -8.67
N PHE A 203 1.27 -8.76 -8.39
CA PHE A 203 0.00 -9.37 -8.76
C PHE A 203 -0.05 -9.72 -10.24
N CYS A 204 0.23 -8.74 -11.11
CA CYS A 204 0.17 -8.96 -12.56
C CYS A 204 1.10 -10.09 -13.00
N LYS A 205 2.32 -10.14 -12.45
CA LYS A 205 3.28 -11.20 -12.76
C LYS A 205 2.87 -12.56 -12.20
N SER A 206 2.36 -12.62 -10.97
CA SER A 206 1.95 -13.85 -10.28
C SER A 206 0.74 -14.52 -10.93
N PHE A 207 -0.15 -13.73 -11.54
CA PHE A 207 -1.37 -14.22 -12.19
C PHE A 207 -1.33 -14.12 -13.73
N GLY A 208 -0.18 -13.75 -14.32
CA GLY A 208 -0.02 -13.70 -15.77
C GLY A 208 -0.84 -12.63 -16.48
N VAL A 209 -1.21 -11.54 -15.78
CA VAL A 209 -1.94 -10.41 -16.34
C VAL A 209 -0.99 -9.51 -17.13
N ASP A 210 -1.40 -9.06 -18.32
CA ASP A 210 -0.67 -8.03 -19.06
C ASP A 210 -0.69 -6.71 -18.26
N MET A 211 0.48 -6.28 -17.80
CA MET A 211 0.69 -5.05 -17.03
C MET A 211 0.19 -3.80 -17.77
N ARG A 212 0.08 -3.83 -19.10
CA ARG A 212 -0.51 -2.72 -19.88
C ARG A 212 -1.98 -2.46 -19.53
N LEU A 213 -2.73 -3.51 -19.16
CA LEU A 213 -4.12 -3.36 -18.73
C LEU A 213 -4.19 -2.51 -17.47
N ALA A 214 -3.39 -2.84 -16.45
CA ALA A 214 -3.28 -2.06 -15.23
C ALA A 214 -2.83 -0.62 -15.53
N HIS A 215 -1.71 -0.47 -16.25
CA HIS A 215 -1.11 0.82 -16.56
C HIS A 215 -2.08 1.81 -17.21
N LYS A 216 -2.93 1.34 -18.15
CA LYS A 216 -3.93 2.17 -18.86
C LYS A 216 -4.91 2.86 -17.91
N HIS A 217 -5.25 2.21 -16.79
CA HIS A 217 -6.27 2.67 -15.85
C HIS A 217 -5.70 3.30 -14.58
N LEU A 218 -4.38 3.35 -14.43
CA LEU A 218 -3.73 4.06 -13.32
C LEU A 218 -3.72 5.57 -13.55
N ASP A 219 -3.95 6.33 -12.49
CA ASP A 219 -3.80 7.79 -12.48
C ASP A 219 -2.33 8.20 -12.68
N PRO A 220 -2.04 9.46 -13.09
CA PRO A 220 -0.71 9.86 -13.53
C PRO A 220 0.42 9.58 -12.54
N ILE A 221 0.20 9.78 -11.23
CA ILE A 221 1.22 9.55 -10.20
C ILE A 221 1.43 8.05 -9.95
N PRO A 222 0.40 7.25 -9.60
CA PRO A 222 0.54 5.79 -9.51
C PRO A 222 1.12 5.14 -10.77
N ARG A 223 0.72 5.60 -11.96
CA ARG A 223 1.22 5.08 -13.24
C ARG A 223 2.74 5.20 -13.36
N GLN A 224 3.32 6.36 -13.01
CA GLN A 224 4.76 6.56 -13.07
C GLN A 224 5.54 5.70 -12.06
N HIS A 225 4.98 5.44 -10.87
CA HIS A 225 5.56 4.50 -9.92
C HIS A 225 5.45 3.06 -10.43
N PHE A 226 4.34 2.73 -11.08
CA PHE A 226 4.10 1.41 -11.66
C PHE A 226 5.13 1.04 -12.75
N ASP A 227 5.58 1.99 -13.57
CA ASP A 227 6.65 1.74 -14.56
C ASP A 227 7.93 1.18 -13.91
N ARG A 228 8.33 1.76 -12.75
CA ARG A 228 9.50 1.31 -12.00
C ARG A 228 9.27 -0.04 -11.34
N SER A 229 8.08 -0.25 -10.78
CA SER A 229 7.66 -1.51 -10.18
C SER A 229 7.64 -2.66 -11.21
N GLU A 230 7.15 -2.41 -12.42
CA GLU A 230 7.20 -3.35 -13.53
C GLU A 230 8.65 -3.75 -13.87
N MET A 231 9.56 -2.77 -13.99
CA MET A 231 10.97 -3.05 -14.24
C MET A 231 11.59 -3.92 -13.14
N TRP A 232 11.30 -3.61 -11.87
CA TRP A 232 11.79 -4.38 -10.73
C TRP A 232 11.26 -5.82 -10.73
N VAL A 233 9.96 -6.01 -10.97
CA VAL A 233 9.32 -7.34 -11.03
C VAL A 233 9.86 -8.16 -12.19
N ARG A 234 10.16 -7.54 -13.34
CA ARG A 234 10.80 -8.21 -14.48
C ARG A 234 12.21 -8.70 -14.11
N ALA A 235 13.00 -7.89 -13.42
CA ALA A 235 14.33 -8.28 -12.95
C ALA A 235 14.26 -9.40 -11.88
N ASN A 236 13.23 -9.39 -11.03
CA ASN A 236 13.04 -10.34 -9.93
C ASN A 236 11.99 -11.42 -10.25
N ALA A 237 11.77 -11.75 -11.53
CA ALA A 237 10.67 -12.60 -11.98
C ALA A 237 10.69 -14.00 -11.34
N ALA A 238 11.88 -14.55 -11.06
CA ALA A 238 12.02 -15.84 -10.41
C ALA A 238 11.52 -15.82 -8.96
N VAL A 239 11.81 -14.76 -8.20
CA VAL A 239 11.35 -14.58 -6.82
C VAL A 239 9.83 -14.41 -6.80
N VAL A 240 9.30 -13.57 -7.70
CA VAL A 240 7.85 -13.33 -7.79
C VAL A 240 7.08 -14.61 -8.15
N ARG A 241 7.59 -15.44 -9.06
CA ARG A 241 6.97 -16.73 -9.39
C ARG A 241 6.93 -17.67 -8.18
N ARG A 242 8.00 -17.68 -7.37
CA ARG A 242 8.07 -18.48 -6.15
C ARG A 242 7.04 -18.09 -5.08
N LEU A 243 6.45 -16.90 -5.12
CA LEU A 243 5.37 -16.53 -4.20
C LEU A 243 4.21 -17.54 -4.22
N ARG A 244 3.89 -18.10 -5.39
CA ARG A 244 2.84 -19.12 -5.55
C ARG A 244 3.39 -20.55 -5.53
N GLU A 245 4.57 -20.77 -6.10
CA GLU A 245 5.17 -22.12 -6.20
C GLU A 245 5.76 -22.62 -4.87
N ASP A 246 6.32 -21.72 -4.07
CA ASP A 246 7.04 -22.00 -2.81
C ASP A 246 6.87 -20.83 -1.81
N PRO A 247 5.64 -20.58 -1.33
CA PRO A 247 5.38 -19.48 -0.39
C PRO A 247 6.13 -19.66 0.94
N LYS A 248 6.32 -20.90 1.39
CA LYS A 248 7.09 -21.22 2.61
C LYS A 248 8.55 -20.79 2.51
N GLY A 249 9.21 -21.10 1.39
CA GLY A 249 10.57 -20.66 1.14
C GLY A 249 10.71 -19.14 1.04
N ILE A 250 9.69 -18.44 0.52
CA ILE A 250 9.67 -16.98 0.57
C ILE A 250 9.53 -16.48 2.02
N ARG A 251 8.60 -17.02 2.82
CA ARG A 251 8.42 -16.59 4.22
C ARG A 251 9.65 -16.85 5.11
N SER A 252 10.46 -17.85 4.78
CA SER A 252 11.72 -18.12 5.46
C SER A 252 12.90 -17.30 4.93
N ASP A 253 12.65 -16.27 4.11
CA ASP A 253 13.65 -15.41 3.48
C ASP A 253 14.67 -16.19 2.60
N ALA A 254 14.28 -17.35 2.07
CA ALA A 254 15.14 -18.20 1.26
C ALA A 254 15.20 -17.75 -0.21
N PHE A 255 15.51 -16.47 -0.44
CA PHE A 255 15.65 -15.86 -1.76
C PHE A 255 16.63 -14.68 -1.77
N VAL A 256 17.15 -14.35 -2.95
CA VAL A 256 18.02 -13.19 -3.18
C VAL A 256 17.32 -12.26 -4.16
N LEU A 257 17.34 -10.97 -3.87
CA LEU A 257 16.80 -9.93 -4.73
C LEU A 257 17.88 -9.40 -5.66
N ASP A 258 17.57 -9.32 -6.95
CA ASP A 258 18.40 -8.63 -7.92
C ASP A 258 18.16 -7.12 -7.84
N GLN A 259 19.26 -6.36 -7.78
CA GLN A 259 19.23 -4.91 -7.80
C GLN A 259 18.78 -4.42 -9.18
N ALA A 260 17.54 -3.90 -9.28
CA ALA A 260 16.96 -3.41 -10.53
C ALA A 260 17.79 -2.31 -11.21
N GLU A 261 18.55 -1.52 -10.43
CA GLU A 261 19.43 -0.47 -10.95
C GLU A 261 20.63 -1.00 -11.78
N SER A 262 21.00 -2.26 -11.56
CA SER A 262 22.12 -2.90 -12.27
C SER A 262 21.82 -3.17 -13.75
N TRP A 263 20.56 -3.05 -14.18
CA TRP A 263 20.21 -3.25 -15.58
C TRP A 263 20.50 -2.02 -16.44
N PHE A 264 20.32 -0.80 -15.91
CA PHE A 264 20.70 0.42 -16.61
C PHE A 264 22.22 0.48 -16.86
N SER A 265 23.04 0.00 -15.92
CA SER A 265 24.50 -0.11 -16.14
C SER A 265 24.88 -1.24 -17.11
N ARG A 266 24.08 -2.30 -17.23
CA ARG A 266 24.31 -3.41 -18.19
C ARG A 266 23.93 -3.04 -19.63
N VAL A 267 22.85 -2.28 -19.84
CA VAL A 267 22.42 -1.87 -21.20
C VAL A 267 23.33 -0.79 -21.79
N PHE A 268 23.96 0.04 -20.96
CA PHE A 268 24.98 0.99 -21.41
C PHE A 268 26.43 0.45 -21.39
N SER A 269 26.67 -0.77 -20.89
CA SER A 269 27.98 -1.44 -20.98
C SER A 269 27.99 -2.53 -22.06
N PHE A 270 27.79 -2.12 -23.30
CA PHE A 270 28.19 -2.94 -24.44
C PHE A 270 29.72 -3.00 -24.47
N GLY A 271 30.30 -3.96 -23.73
CA GLY A 271 31.73 -4.27 -23.81
C GLY A 271 32.52 -4.29 -22.50
N ARG A 272 32.08 -5.06 -21.49
CA ARG A 272 32.97 -5.88 -20.63
C ARG A 272 32.15 -6.59 -19.57
N SER A 273 32.02 -7.90 -19.70
CA SER A 273 31.58 -8.75 -18.58
C SER A 273 32.60 -8.62 -17.44
N LYS A 274 32.19 -8.02 -16.32
CA LYS A 274 32.84 -8.22 -15.03
C LYS A 274 31.85 -8.94 -14.12
N ARG A 275 32.28 -10.11 -13.66
CA ARG A 275 31.69 -10.90 -12.58
C ARG A 275 31.39 -9.97 -11.39
N GLY A 276 30.22 -10.14 -10.77
CA GLY A 276 29.89 -9.41 -9.55
C GLY A 276 30.92 -9.67 -8.45
N LEU A 277 31.30 -8.62 -7.74
CA LEU A 277 32.29 -8.65 -6.67
C LEU A 277 31.76 -9.50 -5.51
N THR A 278 32.62 -10.32 -4.92
CA THR A 278 32.28 -11.08 -3.71
C THR A 278 32.13 -10.14 -2.51
N ALA A 279 31.53 -10.62 -1.41
CA ALA A 279 31.39 -9.82 -0.19
C ALA A 279 32.76 -9.32 0.33
N GLU A 280 33.81 -10.13 0.19
CA GLU A 280 35.19 -9.77 0.56
C GLU A 280 35.76 -8.68 -0.35
N GLU A 281 35.47 -8.72 -1.65
CA GLU A 281 35.93 -7.71 -2.61
C GLU A 281 35.19 -6.37 -2.40
N THR A 282 33.90 -6.42 -2.06
CA THR A 282 33.10 -5.24 -1.68
C THR A 282 33.64 -4.60 -0.40
N LEU A 283 34.01 -5.42 0.61
CA LEU A 283 34.60 -4.94 1.86
C LEU A 283 35.97 -4.28 1.60
N ALA A 284 36.82 -4.89 0.78
CA ALA A 284 38.14 -4.37 0.42
C ALA A 284 38.07 -3.08 -0.41
N GLU A 285 37.02 -2.91 -1.23
CA GLU A 285 36.79 -1.67 -1.97
C GLU A 285 36.25 -0.56 -1.06
N LEU A 286 35.41 -0.91 -0.08
CA LEU A 286 34.97 0.00 0.98
C LEU A 286 36.17 0.49 1.81
N GLU A 287 37.04 -0.41 2.26
CA GLU A 287 38.27 -0.08 3.00
C GLU A 287 39.23 0.81 2.20
N ARG A 288 39.36 0.59 0.88
CA ARG A 288 40.14 1.46 -0.02
C ARG A 288 39.51 2.83 -0.24
N SER A 289 38.19 2.93 -0.15
CA SER A 289 37.44 4.19 -0.33
C SER A 289 37.37 5.05 0.94
N MET A 290 37.76 4.49 2.09
CA MET A 290 37.81 5.24 3.34
C MET A 290 38.98 6.25 3.30
N PRO A 291 38.73 7.55 3.51
CA PRO A 291 39.82 8.51 3.62
C PRO A 291 40.67 8.19 4.85
N ALA A 292 41.99 8.23 4.68
CA ALA A 292 42.94 8.05 5.78
C ALA A 292 42.61 9.05 6.92
N PRO A 293 42.74 8.65 8.20
CA PRO A 293 42.39 9.50 9.31
C PRO A 293 43.27 10.75 9.29
N THR A 294 42.68 11.89 8.91
CA THR A 294 43.34 13.18 9.00
C THR A 294 43.62 13.46 10.47
N ALA A 295 44.89 13.77 10.79
CA ALA A 295 45.31 14.17 12.13
C ALA A 295 44.36 15.24 12.68
N ARG A 296 43.71 14.94 13.82
CA ARG A 296 42.75 15.84 14.46
C ARG A 296 43.47 17.15 14.78
N LYS A 297 42.98 18.27 14.23
CA LYS A 297 43.43 19.60 14.64
C LYS A 297 43.20 19.74 16.15
N PRO A 298 44.17 20.30 16.90
CA PRO A 298 44.00 20.52 18.33
C PRO A 298 42.75 21.38 18.55
N ILE A 299 41.88 20.90 19.44
CA ILE A 299 40.62 21.57 19.77
C ILE A 299 40.96 22.89 20.45
N ASP A 300 40.40 23.98 19.93
CA ASP A 300 40.46 25.31 20.52
C ASP A 300 40.04 25.26 22.01
N PRO A 301 40.88 25.72 22.95
CA PRO A 301 40.63 25.59 24.39
C PRO A 301 39.30 26.20 24.84
N GLU A 302 38.78 27.23 24.18
CA GLU A 302 37.46 27.77 24.51
C GLU A 302 36.32 26.83 24.12
N ARG A 303 36.45 26.13 22.98
CA ARG A 303 35.46 25.12 22.55
C ARG A 303 35.49 23.89 23.44
N ALA A 304 36.67 23.49 23.92
CA ALA A 304 36.78 22.39 24.88
C ALA A 304 36.06 22.72 26.19
N LYS A 305 36.18 23.96 26.67
CA LYS A 305 35.50 24.42 27.89
C LYS A 305 33.98 24.44 27.73
N LYS A 306 33.46 24.96 26.60
CA LYS A 306 32.01 24.95 26.31
C LYS A 306 31.44 23.53 26.17
N LEU A 307 32.20 22.60 25.58
CA LEU A 307 31.78 21.20 25.49
C LEU A 307 31.77 20.49 26.85
N ALA A 308 32.67 20.87 27.76
CA ALA A 308 32.67 20.36 29.13
C ALA A 308 31.47 20.90 29.93
N GLU A 309 31.16 22.20 29.80
CA GLU A 309 29.97 22.81 30.41
C GLU A 309 28.66 22.20 29.88
N LEU A 310 28.57 21.95 28.57
CA LEU A 310 27.41 21.29 27.97
C LEU A 310 27.24 19.84 28.43
N ARG A 311 28.34 19.10 28.65
CA ARG A 311 28.27 17.75 29.20
C ARG A 311 27.83 17.75 30.66
N ALA A 312 28.34 18.67 31.45
CA ALA A 312 27.92 18.82 32.85
C ALA A 312 26.42 19.15 32.97
N LEU A 313 25.89 20.00 32.10
CA LEU A 313 24.45 20.30 32.04
C LEU A 313 23.59 19.11 31.62
N VAL A 314 24.09 18.26 30.73
CA VAL A 314 23.39 17.04 30.30
C VAL A 314 23.38 16.02 31.43
N ASP A 315 24.51 15.81 32.11
CA ASP A 315 24.60 14.88 33.23
C ASP A 315 23.72 15.34 34.42
N GLU A 316 23.67 16.65 34.71
CA GLU A 316 22.78 17.24 35.72
C GLU A 316 21.28 17.08 35.37
N SER A 317 20.93 17.08 34.07
CA SER A 317 19.55 16.84 33.62
C SER A 317 19.12 15.37 33.70
N LEU A 318 20.09 14.44 33.70
CA LEU A 318 19.84 13.00 33.75
C LEU A 318 19.77 12.47 35.19
N ASP A 319 20.33 13.21 36.16
CA ASP A 319 20.36 12.84 37.59
C ASP A 319 19.28 13.55 38.44
N SER A 320 18.38 14.33 37.84
CA SER A 320 17.23 14.92 38.55
C SER A 320 16.03 13.94 38.53
N PRO A 321 15.49 13.51 39.70
CA PRO A 321 14.43 12.49 39.79
C PRO A 321 13.05 12.95 39.30
#